data_AF-A0A930NPL8-F1
#
_entry.id   AF-A0A930NPL8-F1
#
_cell.length_a   1.000
_cell.length_b   1.000
_cell.length_c   1.000
_cell.angle_alpha   90.00
_cell.angle_beta   90.00
_cell.angle_gamma   90.00
#
_symmetry.space_group_name_H-M   'P 1'
#
loop_
_entity.id
_entity.type
_entity.pdbx_description
1 polymer ?
#
loop_
_entity_poly.entity_id
_entity_poly.type
_entity_poly.pdbx_seq_one_letter_code
_entity_poly.pdbx_strand_id
1 'polypeptide(L)'
;MRTESSNVKNNHNMKSKILSLAIIIAITIIALYCVLNGPESIILHWSFAGEADSYGPKYLILALPVISFIVFLLIVNQEKHPYDTSLVSEKNRKNRNPKALCDIMPILLLAILYITACSVQIISMSSLVPFSLIIIAIILFNYKLRKSRKL
;
A
#
# COMPACT_ATOMS: atom_id res chain seq x y z
N MET A 1 20.49 26.94 11.19
CA MET A 1 20.57 25.95 10.09
C MET A 1 19.82 24.64 10.44
N ARG A 2 18.52 24.72 10.78
CA ARG A 2 17.67 23.54 11.15
C ARG A 2 16.34 23.50 10.37
N THR A 3 16.02 24.58 9.66
CA THR A 3 14.76 24.83 8.96
C THR A 3 14.65 24.07 7.63
N GLU A 4 15.72 24.01 6.82
CA GLU A 4 15.68 23.37 5.50
C GLU A 4 15.40 21.85 5.57
N SER A 5 16.05 21.13 6.50
CA SER A 5 15.86 19.67 6.65
C SER A 5 14.43 19.30 7.05
N SER A 6 13.78 20.12 7.89
CA SER A 6 12.40 19.90 8.31
C SER A 6 11.40 20.11 7.16
N ASN A 7 11.65 21.11 6.31
CA ASN A 7 10.77 21.50 5.22
C ASN A 7 10.82 20.48 4.07
N VAL A 8 12.01 19.99 3.71
CA VAL A 8 12.19 18.93 2.70
C VAL A 8 11.54 17.61 3.13
N LYS A 9 11.65 17.24 4.41
CA LYS A 9 11.06 15.99 4.93
C LYS A 9 9.53 16.03 4.97
N ASN A 10 8.94 17.18 5.30
CA ASN A 10 7.48 17.37 5.24
C ASN A 10 6.96 17.29 3.80
N ASN A 11 7.64 17.92 2.84
CA ASN A 11 7.26 17.89 1.43
C ASN A 11 7.23 16.45 0.88
N HIS A 12 8.25 15.64 1.19
CA HIS A 12 8.28 14.23 0.77
C HIS A 12 7.08 13.42 1.28
N ASN A 13 6.77 13.52 2.57
CA ASN A 13 5.65 12.79 3.16
C ASN A 13 4.29 13.24 2.57
N MET A 14 4.16 14.53 2.26
CA MET A 14 2.96 15.05 1.57
C MET A 14 2.83 14.48 0.17
N LYS A 15 3.91 14.39 -0.61
CA LYS A 15 3.90 13.76 -1.94
C LYS A 15 3.46 12.30 -1.87
N SER A 16 3.99 11.52 -0.92
CA SER A 16 3.58 10.12 -0.72
C SER A 16 2.09 10.01 -0.38
N LYS A 17 1.56 10.87 0.48
CA LYS A 17 0.13 10.89 0.84
C LYS A 17 -0.78 11.24 -0.35
N ILE A 18 -0.41 12.25 -1.14
CA ILE A 18 -1.17 12.64 -2.33
C ILE A 18 -1.18 11.50 -3.34
N LEU A 19 -0.01 10.88 -3.60
CA LEU A 19 0.11 9.74 -4.49
C LEU A 19 -0.74 8.56 -4.01
N SER A 20 -0.68 8.23 -2.72
CA SER A 20 -1.52 7.19 -2.12
C SER A 20 -3.01 7.47 -2.26
N LEU A 21 -3.45 8.71 -2.06
CA LEU A 21 -4.85 9.09 -2.24
C LEU A 21 -5.29 8.94 -3.70
N ALA A 22 -4.43 9.35 -4.65
CA ALA A 22 -4.69 9.15 -6.09
C ALA A 22 -4.83 7.67 -6.46
N ILE A 23 -3.99 6.80 -5.88
CA ILE A 23 -4.09 5.34 -6.07
C ILE A 23 -5.41 4.81 -5.49
N ILE A 24 -5.83 5.26 -4.31
CA ILE A 24 -7.11 4.86 -3.69
C ILE A 24 -8.30 5.27 -4.58
N ILE A 25 -8.26 6.49 -5.14
CA ILE A 25 -9.27 6.96 -6.09
C ILE A 25 -9.32 6.05 -7.31
N ALA A 26 -8.16 5.68 -7.89
CA ALA A 26 -8.10 4.75 -9.01
C ALA A 26 -8.68 3.36 -8.68
N ILE A 27 -8.34 2.79 -7.52
CA ILE A 27 -8.91 1.54 -7.02
C ILE A 27 -10.44 1.65 -6.92
N THR A 28 -10.92 2.75 -6.35
CA THR A 28 -12.35 2.99 -6.16
C THR A 28 -13.09 3.10 -7.49
N ILE A 29 -12.54 3.84 -8.46
CA ILE A 29 -13.12 3.97 -9.80
C ILE A 29 -13.22 2.61 -10.49
N ILE A 30 -12.15 1.80 -10.47
CA ILE A 30 -12.14 0.47 -11.09
C ILE A 30 -13.17 -0.45 -10.41
N ALA A 31 -13.21 -0.45 -9.08
CA ALA A 31 -14.14 -1.26 -8.30
C ALA A 31 -15.60 -0.90 -8.60
N LEU A 32 -15.93 0.41 -8.60
CA LEU A 32 -17.29 0.88 -8.94
C LEU A 32 -17.65 0.57 -10.38
N TYR A 33 -16.73 0.78 -11.33
CA TYR A 33 -16.96 0.44 -12.73
C TYR A 33 -17.27 -1.06 -12.90
N CYS A 34 -16.56 -1.94 -12.21
CA CYS A 34 -16.80 -3.38 -12.23
C CYS A 34 -18.17 -3.74 -11.65
N VAL A 35 -18.59 -3.13 -10.54
CA VAL A 35 -19.91 -3.41 -9.96
C VAL A 35 -21.05 -2.97 -10.89
N LEU A 36 -20.89 -1.83 -11.56
CA LEU A 36 -21.92 -1.26 -12.43
C LEU A 36 -22.00 -1.93 -13.81
N ASN A 37 -20.85 -2.23 -14.43
CA ASN A 37 -20.77 -2.65 -15.83
C ASN A 37 -19.93 -3.91 -16.06
N GLY A 38 -19.27 -4.43 -15.02
CA GLY A 38 -18.37 -5.57 -15.12
C GLY A 38 -19.08 -6.92 -15.06
N PRO A 39 -18.31 -8.02 -15.22
CA PRO A 39 -18.85 -9.38 -15.16
C PRO A 39 -19.44 -9.68 -13.78
N GLU A 40 -20.43 -10.58 -13.71
CA GLU A 40 -21.07 -11.01 -12.44
C GLU A 40 -20.09 -11.69 -11.48
N SER A 41 -19.05 -12.30 -12.02
CA SER A 41 -17.96 -12.92 -11.26
C SER A 41 -16.62 -12.29 -11.59
N ILE A 42 -15.80 -12.09 -10.55
CA ILE A 42 -14.41 -11.65 -10.64
C ILE A 42 -13.47 -12.76 -10.19
N ILE A 43 -12.20 -12.66 -10.57
CA ILE A 43 -11.15 -13.53 -10.04
C ILE A 43 -10.85 -13.10 -8.60
N LEU A 44 -10.82 -14.06 -7.68
CA LEU A 44 -10.51 -13.82 -6.26
C LEU A 44 -9.12 -14.31 -5.88
N HIS A 45 -8.62 -15.33 -6.58
CA HIS A 45 -7.33 -15.94 -6.27
C HIS A 45 -6.65 -16.41 -7.56
N TRP A 46 -5.33 -16.40 -7.51
CA TRP A 46 -4.45 -16.94 -8.55
C TRP A 46 -3.51 -17.95 -7.93
N SER A 47 -3.22 -19.02 -8.67
CA SER A 47 -2.18 -19.97 -8.34
C SER A 47 -0.79 -19.30 -8.35
N PHE A 48 0.23 -20.00 -7.86
CA PHE A 48 1.62 -19.51 -7.92
C PHE A 48 2.09 -19.22 -9.37
N ALA A 49 1.55 -19.93 -10.35
CA ALA A 49 1.83 -19.70 -11.77
C ALA A 49 1.14 -18.44 -12.33
N GLY A 50 0.23 -17.83 -11.59
CA GLY A 50 -0.53 -16.63 -12.00
C GLY A 50 -1.82 -16.97 -12.72
N GLU A 51 -2.26 -18.23 -12.66
CA GLU A 51 -3.51 -18.69 -13.27
C GLU A 51 -4.67 -18.51 -12.29
N ALA A 52 -5.81 -18.01 -12.77
CA ALA A 52 -7.00 -17.84 -11.95
C ALA A 52 -7.58 -19.21 -11.55
N ASP A 53 -7.64 -19.49 -10.26
CA ASP A 53 -8.12 -20.77 -9.70
C ASP A 53 -9.35 -20.59 -8.79
N SER A 54 -9.74 -19.35 -8.48
CA SER A 54 -10.94 -19.04 -7.70
C SER A 54 -11.66 -17.79 -8.22
N TYR A 55 -12.99 -17.85 -8.22
CA TYR A 55 -13.88 -16.78 -8.67
C TYR A 55 -14.96 -16.52 -7.62
N GLY A 56 -15.53 -15.33 -7.63
CA GLY A 56 -16.65 -15.00 -6.75
C GLY A 56 -17.39 -13.73 -7.16
N PRO A 57 -18.42 -13.34 -6.40
CA PRO A 57 -19.34 -12.28 -6.80
C PRO A 57 -18.66 -10.92 -6.93
N LYS A 58 -19.03 -10.17 -7.98
CA LYS A 58 -18.40 -8.88 -8.33
C LYS A 58 -18.37 -7.84 -7.21
N TYR A 59 -19.37 -7.84 -6.33
CA TYR A 59 -19.46 -6.88 -5.22
C TYR A 59 -18.30 -6.99 -4.22
N LEU A 60 -17.63 -8.15 -4.15
CA LEU A 60 -16.45 -8.33 -3.29
C LEU A 60 -15.30 -7.40 -3.68
N ILE A 61 -15.26 -6.90 -4.92
CA ILE A 61 -14.24 -5.93 -5.35
C ILE A 61 -14.30 -4.64 -4.52
N LEU A 62 -15.46 -4.29 -3.94
CA LEU A 62 -15.64 -3.11 -3.09
C LEU A 62 -14.90 -3.21 -1.76
N ALA A 63 -14.47 -4.42 -1.35
CA ALA A 63 -13.62 -4.58 -0.18
C ALA A 63 -12.23 -3.94 -0.39
N LEU A 64 -11.69 -3.96 -1.63
CA LEU A 64 -10.36 -3.44 -1.94
C LEU A 64 -10.20 -1.93 -1.71
N PRO A 65 -11.12 -1.04 -2.15
CA PRO A 65 -11.03 0.37 -1.80
C PRO A 65 -11.20 0.62 -0.29
N VAL A 66 -12.04 -0.15 0.41
CA VAL A 66 -12.21 -0.04 1.87
C VAL A 66 -10.93 -0.41 2.61
N ILE A 67 -10.31 -1.55 2.27
CA ILE A 67 -9.03 -1.98 2.87
C ILE A 67 -7.94 -0.95 2.58
N SER A 68 -7.86 -0.46 1.34
CA SER A 68 -6.92 0.59 0.94
C SER A 68 -7.05 1.86 1.78
N PHE A 69 -8.30 2.29 2.03
CA PHE A 69 -8.58 3.46 2.85
C PHE A 69 -8.21 3.24 4.33
N ILE A 70 -8.52 2.07 4.89
CA ILE A 70 -8.13 1.70 6.26
C ILE A 70 -6.60 1.72 6.39
N VAL A 71 -5.86 1.11 5.45
CA VAL A 71 -4.38 1.11 5.45
C VAL A 71 -3.83 2.54 5.42
N PHE A 72 -4.39 3.42 4.58
CA PHE A 72 -4.00 4.81 4.52
C PHE A 72 -4.23 5.55 5.85
N LEU A 73 -5.42 5.42 6.44
CA LEU A 73 -5.73 6.04 7.73
C LEU A 73 -4.83 5.53 8.85
N LEU A 74 -4.58 4.22 8.90
CA LEU A 74 -3.69 3.63 9.90
C LEU A 74 -2.28 4.21 9.80
N ILE A 75 -1.70 4.30 8.59
CA ILE A 75 -0.34 4.82 8.40
C ILE A 75 -0.27 6.32 8.72
N VAL A 76 -1.24 7.12 8.25
CA VAL A 76 -1.28 8.57 8.54
C VAL A 76 -1.47 8.83 10.03
N ASN A 77 -2.31 8.04 10.71
CA ASN A 77 -2.51 8.17 12.14
C ASN A 77 -1.25 7.78 12.92
N GLN A 78 -0.57 6.70 12.55
CA GLN A 78 0.71 6.29 13.16
C GLN A 78 1.82 7.35 12.97
N GLU A 79 1.80 8.10 11.87
CA GLU A 79 2.74 9.20 11.65
C GLU A 79 2.47 10.40 12.57
N LYS A 80 1.18 10.77 12.74
CA LYS A 80 0.76 11.93 13.53
C LYS A 80 0.76 11.65 15.05
N HIS A 81 0.34 10.45 15.42
CA HIS A 81 0.20 9.97 16.78
C HIS A 81 0.87 8.58 16.86
N PRO A 82 2.20 8.52 17.00
CA PRO A 82 2.88 7.24 17.18
C PRO A 82 2.32 6.60 18.45
N TYR A 83 1.66 5.45 18.30
CA TYR A 83 1.08 4.74 19.43
C TYR A 83 2.16 4.44 20.46
N ASP A 84 1.80 4.55 21.74
CA ASP A 84 2.71 4.20 22.83
C ASP A 84 2.87 2.68 22.87
N THR A 85 3.86 2.19 22.14
CA THR A 85 4.17 0.77 22.05
C THR A 85 5.13 0.38 23.17
N SER A 86 4.86 0.82 24.39
CA SER A 86 5.63 0.51 25.59
C SER A 86 5.72 -0.99 25.88
N LEU A 87 4.77 -1.78 25.36
CA LEU A 87 4.78 -3.25 25.36
C LEU A 87 5.72 -3.89 24.33
N VAL A 88 6.23 -3.10 23.38
CA VAL A 88 7.18 -3.57 22.36
C VAL A 88 8.59 -3.20 22.84
N SER A 89 9.45 -4.22 23.00
CA SER A 89 10.86 -4.10 23.43
C SER A 89 11.52 -2.77 23.00
N GLU A 90 12.25 -2.11 23.90
CA GLU A 90 12.98 -0.85 23.64
C GLU A 90 13.78 -0.86 22.33
N LYS A 91 14.30 -2.03 21.93
CA LYS A 91 15.05 -2.24 20.68
C LYS A 91 14.20 -2.01 19.42
N ASN A 92 12.91 -2.34 19.47
CA ASN A 92 11.94 -2.08 18.40
C ASN A 92 11.38 -0.66 18.46
N ARG A 93 11.23 -0.09 19.67
CA ARG A 93 10.79 1.30 19.88
C ARG A 93 11.77 2.31 19.28
N LYS A 94 13.08 2.12 19.47
CA LYS A 94 14.14 2.99 18.90
C LYS A 94 14.26 2.88 17.37
N ASN A 95 13.69 1.82 16.79
CA ASN A 95 13.90 1.45 15.39
C ASN A 95 12.66 1.71 14.50
N ARG A 96 11.55 2.19 15.06
CA ARG A 96 10.38 2.61 14.29
C ARG A 96 10.58 4.04 13.81
N ASN A 97 10.91 4.19 12.54
CA ASN A 97 10.83 5.46 11.85
C ASN A 97 9.43 5.56 11.21
N PRO A 98 8.43 6.18 11.87
CA PRO A 98 7.06 6.24 11.34
C PRO A 98 7.00 6.88 9.95
N LYS A 99 7.99 7.70 9.60
CA LYS A 99 8.11 8.33 8.28
C LYS A 99 8.49 7.33 7.18
N ALA A 100 9.20 6.24 7.50
CA ALA A 100 9.51 5.19 6.55
C ALA A 100 8.25 4.41 6.12
N LEU A 101 7.22 4.33 6.98
CA LEU A 101 5.94 3.70 6.65
C LEU A 101 5.17 4.53 5.62
N CYS A 102 5.17 5.86 5.74
CA CYS A 102 4.55 6.76 4.76
C CYS A 102 5.17 6.62 3.36
N ASP A 103 6.45 6.25 3.28
CA ASP A 103 7.16 6.10 2.00
C ASP A 103 6.86 4.77 1.29
N ILE A 104 6.47 3.74 2.05
CA ILE A 104 6.12 2.42 1.51
C ILE A 104 4.62 2.32 1.20
N MET A 105 3.80 3.14 1.85
CA MET A 105 2.36 3.20 1.64
C MET A 105 1.94 3.26 0.16
N PRO A 106 2.53 4.10 -0.71
CA PRO A 106 2.19 4.10 -2.14
C PRO A 106 2.47 2.77 -2.83
N ILE A 107 3.55 2.07 -2.47
CA ILE A 107 3.93 0.78 -3.07
C ILE A 107 2.95 -0.30 -2.66
N LEU A 108 2.57 -0.32 -1.37
CA LEU A 108 1.56 -1.24 -0.86
C LEU A 108 0.21 -1.02 -1.55
N LEU A 109 -0.23 0.24 -1.68
CA LEU A 109 -1.47 0.58 -2.37
C LEU A 109 -1.39 0.28 -3.87
N LEU A 110 -0.23 0.45 -4.51
CA LEU A 110 -0.01 0.09 -5.91
C LEU A 110 -0.16 -1.42 -6.13
N ALA A 111 0.27 -2.24 -5.17
CA ALA A 111 0.03 -3.68 -5.21
C ALA A 111 -1.48 -4.00 -5.14
N ILE A 112 -2.23 -3.31 -4.28
CA ILE A 112 -3.69 -3.47 -4.22
C ILE A 112 -4.36 -3.01 -5.52
N LEU A 113 -3.90 -1.91 -6.12
CA LEU A 113 -4.38 -1.43 -7.42
C LEU A 113 -4.13 -2.46 -8.52
N TYR A 114 -2.93 -3.05 -8.56
CA TYR A 114 -2.59 -4.11 -9.49
C TYR A 114 -3.52 -5.32 -9.33
N ILE A 115 -3.70 -5.81 -8.09
CA ILE A 115 -4.62 -6.91 -7.79
C ILE A 115 -6.05 -6.56 -8.20
N THR A 116 -6.50 -5.33 -7.95
CA THR A 116 -7.84 -4.86 -8.35
C THR A 116 -8.01 -4.96 -9.86
N ALA A 117 -7.05 -4.43 -10.64
CA ALA A 117 -7.08 -4.47 -12.10
C ALA A 117 -7.06 -5.90 -12.66
N CYS A 118 -6.27 -6.80 -12.06
CA CYS A 118 -6.24 -8.21 -12.44
C CYS A 118 -7.54 -8.93 -12.07
N SER A 119 -8.13 -8.65 -10.90
CA SER A 119 -9.39 -9.27 -10.43
C SER A 119 -10.53 -9.04 -11.43
N VAL A 120 -10.57 -7.82 -12.00
CA VAL A 120 -11.57 -7.40 -12.99
C VAL A 120 -11.12 -7.63 -14.44
N GLN A 121 -10.00 -8.33 -14.64
CA GLN A 121 -9.47 -8.75 -15.95
C GLN A 121 -9.14 -7.60 -16.91
N ILE A 122 -8.85 -6.39 -16.40
CA ILE A 122 -8.31 -5.28 -17.21
C ILE A 122 -6.88 -5.59 -17.65
N ILE A 123 -6.12 -6.28 -16.79
CA ILE A 123 -4.72 -6.66 -17.02
C ILE A 123 -4.58 -8.14 -16.67
N SER A 124 -3.90 -8.91 -17.52
CA SER A 124 -3.56 -10.30 -17.20
C SER A 124 -2.60 -10.38 -16.02
N MET A 125 -2.86 -11.32 -15.11
CA MET A 125 -2.01 -11.54 -13.94
C MET A 125 -0.63 -12.05 -14.38
N SER A 126 0.41 -11.44 -13.83
CA SER A 126 1.79 -11.92 -13.93
C SER A 126 2.32 -12.05 -12.52
N SER A 127 2.60 -13.28 -12.08
CA SER A 127 3.09 -13.56 -10.71
C SER A 127 4.33 -12.75 -10.35
N LEU A 128 5.18 -12.39 -11.32
CA LEU A 128 6.40 -11.63 -11.09
C LEU A 128 6.13 -10.22 -10.55
N VAL A 129 5.01 -9.59 -10.93
CA VAL A 129 4.69 -8.21 -10.55
C VAL A 129 4.47 -8.04 -9.04
N PRO A 130 3.55 -8.78 -8.38
CA PRO A 130 3.34 -8.64 -6.94
C PRO A 130 4.59 -9.03 -6.14
N PHE A 131 5.32 -10.08 -6.56
CA PHE A 131 6.58 -10.45 -5.91
C PHE A 131 7.62 -9.33 -6.00
N SER A 132 7.76 -8.71 -7.18
CA SER A 132 8.68 -7.60 -7.38
C SER A 132 8.32 -6.39 -6.51
N LEU A 133 7.03 -6.02 -6.42
CA LEU A 133 6.58 -4.93 -5.56
C LEU A 133 6.86 -5.20 -4.07
N ILE A 134 6.65 -6.43 -3.60
CA ILE A 134 6.96 -6.84 -2.22
C ILE A 134 8.47 -6.75 -1.96
N ILE A 135 9.30 -7.27 -2.87
CA ILE A 135 10.76 -7.23 -2.74
C ILE A 135 11.25 -5.76 -2.70
N ILE A 136 10.75 -4.91 -3.59
CA ILE A 136 11.07 -3.47 -3.61
C ILE A 136 10.66 -2.80 -2.30
N ALA A 137 9.46 -3.09 -1.78
CA ALA A 137 8.98 -2.55 -0.51
C ALA A 137 9.91 -2.96 0.66
N ILE A 138 10.32 -4.24 0.71
CA ILE A 138 11.25 -4.76 1.74
C ILE A 138 12.61 -4.09 1.64
N ILE A 139 13.18 -3.96 0.42
CA ILE A 139 14.48 -3.33 0.19
C ILE A 139 14.43 -1.87 0.63
N LEU A 140 13.41 -1.12 0.23
CA LEU A 140 13.25 0.30 0.59
C LEU A 140 13.05 0.48 2.09
N PHE A 141 12.26 -0.39 2.73
CA PHE A 141 12.10 -0.39 4.18
C PHE A 141 13.44 -0.59 4.89
N ASN A 142 14.18 -1.64 4.53
CA ASN A 142 15.47 -1.96 5.13
C ASN A 142 16.50 -0.85 4.87
N TYR A 143 16.53 -0.29 3.67
CA TYR A 143 17.43 0.81 3.32
C TYR A 143 17.15 2.04 4.20
N LYS A 144 15.89 2.47 4.31
CA LYS A 144 15.53 3.62 5.16
C LYS A 144 15.74 3.34 6.64
N LEU A 145 15.50 2.11 7.08
CA LEU A 145 15.77 1.67 8.45
C LEU A 145 17.27 1.78 8.78
N ARG A 146 18.15 1.26 7.91
CA ARG A 146 19.61 1.35 8.07
C ARG A 146 20.10 2.79 8.02
N LYS A 147 19.59 3.61 7.09
CA LYS A 147 19.94 5.03 6.99
C LYS A 147 19.57 5.80 8.26
N SER A 148 18.44 5.47 8.89
CA SER A 148 18.02 6.07 10.15
C SER A 148 18.84 5.65 11.36
N ARG A 149 19.61 4.54 11.28
CA ARG A 149 20.50 4.07 12.35
C ARG A 149 21.93 4.65 12.28
N LYS A 150 22.32 5.20 11.13
CA LYS A 150 23.65 5.81 10.90
C LYS A 150 23.70 7.31 11.20
N LEU A 151 22.57 7.90 11.56
CA LEU A 151 22.39 9.29 12.03
C LEU A 151 22.18 9.28 13.54
#